data_AF-A0A963LYG6-F1
#
_entry.id   AF-A0A963LYG6-F1
#
_cell.length_a   1.000
_cell.length_b   1.000
_cell.length_c   1.000
_cell.angle_alpha   90.00
_cell.angle_beta   90.00
_cell.angle_gamma   90.00
#
_symmetry.space_group_name_H-M   'P 1'
#
loop_
_entity.id
_entity.type
_entity.pdbx_description
1 polymer ?
#
loop_
_entity_poly.entity_id
_entity_poly.type
_entity_poly.pdbx_seq_one_letter_code
_entity_poly.pdbx_strand_id
1 'polypeptide(L)'
;MECPKCRFANPQGARFCAACGTALSTACAHCGATCEPGARFCSACGKPVAAAPEAQAPSEPPRHPSWGEVKPATILFADVAGSTEQIAALDPEQAMQRLQPAIERMVAVVE
;
A
#
# COMPACT_ATOMS: atom_id res chain seq x y z
N MET A 1 -39.32 -1.19 -1.77
CA MET A 1 -38.31 -1.29 -0.69
C MET A 1 -39.01 -1.41 0.65
N GLU A 2 -38.48 -2.17 1.60
CA GLU A 2 -39.08 -2.31 2.93
C GLU A 2 -38.52 -1.26 3.90
N CYS A 3 -39.38 -0.69 4.74
CA CYS A 3 -38.94 0.24 5.78
C CYS A 3 -38.13 -0.52 6.86
N PRO A 4 -36.90 -0.10 7.21
CA PRO A 4 -36.10 -0.80 8.22
C PRO A 4 -36.70 -0.74 9.63
N LYS A 5 -37.60 0.23 9.90
CA LYS A 5 -38.24 0.41 11.21
C LYS A 5 -39.52 -0.42 11.38
N CYS A 6 -40.42 -0.36 10.40
CA CYS A 6 -41.76 -0.97 10.50
C CYS A 6 -42.04 -2.07 9.47
N ARG A 7 -41.07 -2.36 8.58
CA ARG A 7 -41.15 -3.35 7.49
C ARG A 7 -42.25 -3.10 6.45
N PHE A 8 -42.93 -1.97 6.47
CA PHE A 8 -43.89 -1.60 5.44
C PHE A 8 -43.23 -1.52 4.05
N ALA A 9 -43.88 -2.07 3.04
CA ALA A 9 -43.43 -2.03 1.65
C ALA A 9 -43.73 -0.65 1.03
N ASN A 10 -42.69 0.08 0.64
CA ASN A 10 -42.77 1.39 -0.01
C ASN A 10 -42.36 1.28 -1.50
N PRO A 11 -42.89 2.15 -2.38
CA PRO A 11 -42.45 2.22 -3.77
C PRO A 11 -40.96 2.58 -3.88
N GLN A 12 -40.33 2.21 -5.00
CA GLN A 12 -38.95 2.63 -5.29
C GLN A 12 -38.90 4.17 -5.41
N GLY A 13 -37.88 4.81 -4.81
CA GLY A 13 -37.74 6.27 -4.78
C GLY A 13 -38.50 6.99 -3.65
N ALA A 14 -39.23 6.29 -2.78
CA ALA A 14 -39.89 6.91 -1.63
C ALA A 14 -38.87 7.52 -0.65
N ARG A 15 -38.96 8.83 -0.36
CA ARG A 15 -38.06 9.53 0.58
C ARG A 15 -38.38 9.26 2.05
N PHE A 16 -39.65 8.98 2.37
CA PHE A 16 -40.14 8.67 3.70
C PHE A 16 -41.09 7.47 3.65
N CYS A 17 -41.18 6.72 4.74
CA CYS A 17 -42.12 5.62 4.87
C CYS A 17 -43.57 6.14 5.00
N ALA A 18 -44.47 5.66 4.13
CA ALA A 18 -45.87 6.07 4.14
C ALA A 18 -46.65 5.65 5.41
N ALA A 19 -46.18 4.63 6.13
CA ALA A 19 -46.83 4.13 7.34
C ALA A 19 -46.31 4.76 8.64
N CYS A 20 -45.00 5.00 8.76
CA CYS A 20 -44.38 5.42 10.02
C CYS A 20 -43.53 6.70 9.94
N GLY A 21 -43.45 7.34 8.77
CA GLY A 21 -42.73 8.61 8.56
C GLY A 21 -41.20 8.53 8.59
N THR A 22 -40.60 7.35 8.81
CA THR A 22 -39.14 7.20 8.85
C THR A 22 -38.52 7.57 7.50
N ALA A 23 -37.48 8.41 7.51
CA ALA A 23 -36.73 8.76 6.32
C ALA A 23 -36.06 7.50 5.73
N LEU A 24 -36.25 7.29 4.43
CA LEU A 24 -35.68 6.19 3.66
C LEU A 24 -34.49 6.67 2.81
N SER A 25 -34.47 7.96 2.44
CA SER A 25 -33.34 8.62 1.78
C SER A 25 -32.38 9.22 2.80
N THR A 26 -31.08 9.24 2.48
CA THR A 26 -30.03 9.83 3.32
C THR A 26 -29.37 11.02 2.62
N ALA A 27 -28.77 11.94 3.36
CA ALA A 27 -27.96 13.01 2.78
C ALA A 27 -26.52 12.55 2.59
N CYS A 28 -25.88 12.94 1.49
CA CYS A 28 -24.46 12.68 1.24
C CYS A 28 -23.61 13.43 2.27
N ALA A 29 -22.75 12.70 2.99
CA ALA A 29 -21.83 13.29 3.97
C ALA A 29 -20.80 14.25 3.34
N HIS A 30 -20.55 14.16 2.03
CA HIS A 30 -19.57 15.01 1.36
C HIS A 30 -20.14 16.30 0.75
N CYS A 31 -21.29 16.23 0.10
CA CYS A 31 -21.87 17.38 -0.62
C CYS A 31 -23.27 17.78 -0.14
N GLY A 32 -23.87 17.06 0.81
CA GLY A 32 -25.20 17.35 1.35
C GLY A 32 -26.38 16.99 0.45
N ALA A 33 -26.16 16.53 -0.78
CA ALA A 33 -27.24 16.14 -1.69
C ALA A 33 -28.06 14.97 -1.13
N THR A 34 -29.38 14.97 -1.33
CA THR A 34 -30.22 13.81 -0.99
C THR A 34 -29.90 12.65 -1.92
N CYS A 35 -29.57 11.51 -1.34
CA CYS A 35 -29.31 10.27 -2.04
C CYS A 35 -30.53 9.35 -2.01
N GLU A 36 -30.77 8.66 -3.11
CA GLU A 36 -31.87 7.71 -3.19
C GLU A 36 -31.70 6.58 -2.17
N PRO A 37 -32.82 6.04 -1.65
CA PRO A 37 -32.75 4.92 -0.72
C PRO A 37 -31.98 3.73 -1.33
N GLY A 38 -30.93 3.27 -0.63
CA GLY A 38 -30.08 2.17 -1.10
C GLY A 38 -28.99 2.56 -2.10
N ALA A 39 -28.83 3.85 -2.42
CA ALA A 39 -27.73 4.32 -3.27
C ALA A 39 -26.37 4.03 -2.62
N ARG A 40 -25.46 3.38 -3.36
CA ARG A 40 -24.08 3.13 -2.92
C ARG A 40 -23.17 4.37 -3.11
N PHE A 41 -23.42 5.14 -4.17
CA PHE A 41 -22.66 6.35 -4.54
C PHE A 41 -23.60 7.54 -4.77
N CYS A 42 -23.11 8.74 -4.49
CA CYS A 42 -23.85 9.98 -4.69
C CYS A 42 -23.90 10.33 -6.18
N SER A 43 -25.10 10.50 -6.74
CA SER A 43 -25.29 10.92 -8.12
C SER A 43 -24.81 12.35 -8.42
N ALA A 44 -24.63 13.19 -7.40
CA ALA A 44 -24.17 14.57 -7.56
C ALA A 44 -22.64 14.74 -7.49
N CYS A 45 -21.94 13.98 -6.64
CA CYS A 45 -20.49 14.14 -6.43
C CYS A 45 -19.65 12.86 -6.61
N GLY A 46 -20.29 11.72 -6.88
CA GLY A 46 -19.61 10.42 -7.09
C GLY A 46 -19.09 9.73 -5.82
N LYS A 47 -19.12 10.37 -4.65
CA LYS A 47 -18.62 9.78 -3.40
C LYS A 47 -19.61 8.80 -2.74
N PRO A 48 -19.14 7.80 -1.99
CA PRO A 48 -20.01 6.81 -1.34
C PRO A 48 -20.99 7.46 -0.34
N VAL A 49 -22.24 6.99 -0.32
CA VAL A 49 -23.35 7.58 0.48
C VAL A 49 -23.38 7.06 1.91
N ALA A 50 -22.99 5.81 2.10
CA ALA A 50 -22.70 5.23 3.39
C ALA A 50 -21.21 4.88 3.42
N ALA A 51 -20.54 5.20 4.51
CA ALA A 51 -19.48 4.31 4.94
C ALA A 51 -20.17 2.96 5.13
N ALA A 52 -19.87 1.98 4.28
CA ALA A 52 -20.14 0.61 4.66
C ALA A 52 -19.64 0.45 6.10
N PRO A 53 -20.28 -0.35 6.97
CA PRO A 53 -19.53 -0.84 8.10
C PRO A 53 -18.24 -1.35 7.48
N GLU A 54 -17.11 -0.86 7.95
CA GLU A 54 -15.84 -1.50 7.71
C GLU A 54 -16.10 -2.93 8.20
N ALA A 55 -16.57 -3.80 7.30
CA ALA A 55 -16.16 -5.18 7.29
C ALA A 55 -14.67 -4.99 7.41
N GLN A 56 -14.17 -5.21 8.62
CA GLN A 56 -12.76 -5.25 8.89
C GLN A 56 -12.23 -6.04 7.71
N ALA A 57 -11.56 -5.33 6.79
CA ALA A 57 -10.78 -6.00 5.78
C ALA A 57 -10.03 -7.05 6.58
N PRO A 58 -10.05 -8.33 6.19
CA PRO A 58 -9.26 -9.34 6.88
C PRO A 58 -7.94 -8.67 7.17
N SER A 59 -7.63 -8.46 8.46
CA SER A 59 -6.41 -7.77 8.89
C SER A 59 -5.35 -8.39 8.02
N GLU A 60 -4.78 -7.55 7.16
CA GLU A 60 -4.03 -7.96 6.00
C GLU A 60 -3.28 -9.26 6.29
N PRO A 61 -3.43 -10.34 5.50
CA PRO A 61 -2.73 -11.59 5.78
C PRO A 61 -1.28 -11.20 6.03
N PRO A 62 -0.64 -11.69 7.11
CA PRO A 62 0.63 -11.17 7.59
C PRO A 62 1.51 -10.91 6.36
N ARG A 63 1.71 -9.63 6.04
CA ARG A 63 2.76 -9.28 5.08
C ARG A 63 3.98 -9.94 5.70
N HIS A 64 4.76 -10.62 4.89
CA HIS A 64 5.95 -11.38 5.30
C HIS A 64 5.64 -12.81 5.81
N PRO A 65 6.08 -13.87 5.09
CA PRO A 65 6.37 -15.14 5.76
C PRO A 65 7.25 -14.90 7.00
N SER A 66 7.09 -15.71 8.07
CA SER A 66 7.97 -15.68 9.25
C SER A 66 9.42 -16.11 8.94
N TRP A 67 9.71 -16.32 7.65
CA TRP A 67 11.00 -16.60 7.07
C TRP A 67 11.21 -15.63 5.90
N GLY A 68 12.19 -14.76 6.04
CA GLY A 68 12.57 -13.78 5.02
C GLY A 68 12.36 -12.35 5.50
N GLU A 69 13.25 -11.89 6.36
CA GLU A 69 13.43 -10.46 6.61
C GLU A 69 14.15 -9.83 5.41
N VAL A 70 13.60 -8.74 4.86
CA VAL A 70 14.31 -7.93 3.86
C VAL A 70 15.30 -7.04 4.61
N LYS A 71 16.54 -7.53 4.77
CA LYS A 71 17.62 -6.75 5.36
C LYS A 71 18.16 -5.76 4.30
N PRO A 72 18.03 -4.43 4.49
CA PRO A 72 18.65 -3.48 3.58
C PRO A 72 20.18 -3.61 3.70
N ALA A 73 20.84 -3.81 2.56
CA ALA A 73 22.30 -3.86 2.47
C ALA A 73 22.79 -2.71 1.57
N THR A 74 23.83 -2.00 2.01
CA THR A 74 24.52 -1.00 1.20
C THR A 74 25.72 -1.67 0.55
N ILE A 75 25.81 -1.62 -0.78
CA ILE A 75 26.94 -2.16 -1.54
C ILE A 75 27.77 -0.98 -2.05
N LEU A 76 29.02 -0.90 -1.61
CA LEU A 76 30.00 0.04 -2.15
C LEU A 76 30.74 -0.62 -3.32
N PHE A 77 30.69 0.00 -4.49
CA PHE A 77 31.51 -0.39 -5.64
C PHE A 77 32.73 0.53 -5.71
N ALA A 78 33.92 -0.07 -5.67
CA ALA A 78 35.18 0.63 -5.80
C ALA A 78 36.10 -0.15 -6.74
N ASP A 79 36.89 0.57 -7.54
CA ASP A 79 37.85 0.02 -8.48
C ASP A 79 39.26 0.53 -8.19
N VAL A 80 40.28 -0.28 -8.54
CA VAL A 80 41.69 0.11 -8.48
C VAL A 80 42.13 0.55 -9.87
N ALA A 81 42.19 1.87 -10.07
CA ALA A 81 42.63 2.45 -11.34
C ALA A 81 44.02 1.96 -11.75
N GLY A 82 44.15 1.53 -13.02
CA GLY A 82 45.41 1.04 -13.58
C GLY A 82 45.89 -0.30 -13.00
N SER A 83 45.01 -1.06 -12.34
CA SER A 83 45.36 -2.38 -11.77
C SER A 83 45.88 -3.37 -12.81
N THR A 84 45.29 -3.38 -14.02
CA THR A 84 45.68 -4.28 -15.11
C THR A 84 47.15 -4.13 -15.49
N GLU A 85 47.62 -2.89 -15.69
CA GLU A 85 49.03 -2.64 -16.04
C GLU A 85 49.96 -3.01 -14.88
N GLN A 86 49.52 -2.78 -13.64
CA GLN A 86 50.31 -3.05 -12.44
C GLN A 86 50.51 -4.55 -12.16
N ILE A 87 49.62 -5.42 -12.64
CA ILE A 87 49.71 -6.86 -12.44
C ILE A 87 50.06 -7.65 -13.71
N ALA A 88 50.20 -6.98 -14.86
CA ALA A 88 50.34 -7.62 -16.16
C ALA A 88 51.51 -8.62 -16.27
N ALA A 89 52.59 -8.39 -15.52
CA ALA A 89 53.79 -9.22 -15.53
C ALA A 89 53.95 -10.07 -14.26
N LEU A 90 52.96 -10.06 -13.36
CA LEU A 90 53.02 -10.76 -12.09
C LEU A 90 52.35 -12.12 -12.20
N ASP A 91 52.84 -13.09 -11.43
CA ASP A 91 52.10 -14.31 -11.16
C ASP A 91 50.86 -14.02 -10.27
N PRO A 92 49.89 -14.95 -10.16
CA PRO A 92 48.68 -14.72 -9.39
C PRO A 92 48.95 -14.35 -7.92
N GLU A 93 49.88 -15.03 -7.25
CA GLU A 93 50.22 -14.78 -5.85
C GLU A 93 50.79 -13.37 -5.65
N GLN A 94 51.69 -12.93 -6.54
CA GLN A 94 52.28 -11.59 -6.53
C GLN A 94 51.25 -10.52 -6.87
N ALA A 95 50.36 -10.77 -7.84
CA ALA A 95 49.28 -9.86 -8.20
C ALA A 95 48.33 -9.62 -7.01
N MET A 96 47.97 -10.69 -6.28
CA MET A 96 47.17 -10.59 -5.06
C MET A 96 47.88 -9.75 -3.99
N GLN A 97 49.15 -10.07 -3.69
CA GLN A 97 49.95 -9.30 -2.74
C GLN A 97 50.08 -7.82 -3.13
N ARG A 98 50.18 -7.54 -4.43
CA ARG A 98 50.30 -6.18 -4.98
C ARG A 98 49.02 -5.37 -4.77
N LEU A 99 47.86 -5.97 -4.97
CA LEU A 99 46.55 -5.29 -4.86
C LEU A 99 46.00 -5.28 -3.42
N GLN A 100 46.45 -6.20 -2.57
CA GLN A 100 45.94 -6.39 -1.20
C GLN A 100 45.85 -5.11 -0.37
N PRO A 101 46.87 -4.22 -0.31
CA PRO A 101 46.76 -3.01 0.50
C PRO A 101 45.65 -2.04 0.05
N ALA A 102 45.30 -2.05 -1.24
CA ALA A 102 44.19 -1.25 -1.75
C ALA A 102 42.85 -1.89 -1.37
N ILE A 103 42.74 -3.21 -1.50
CA ILE A 103 41.54 -3.98 -1.13
C ILE A 103 41.27 -3.85 0.38
N GLU A 104 42.28 -3.97 1.24
CA GLU A 104 42.14 -3.83 2.70
C GLU A 104 41.62 -2.44 3.09
N ARG A 105 42.08 -1.38 2.40
CA ARG A 105 41.55 -0.02 2.59
C ARG A 105 40.10 0.12 2.13
N MET A 106 39.70 -0.57 1.05
CA MET A 106 38.32 -0.58 0.61
C MET A 106 37.40 -1.32 1.60
N VAL A 107 37.86 -2.45 2.15
CA VAL A 107 37.13 -3.23 3.17
C VAL A 107 36.92 -2.39 4.44
N ALA A 108 37.97 -1.71 4.93
CA ALA A 108 37.92 -0.88 6.13
C ALA A 108 36.97 0.34 6.04
N VAL A 109 36.45 0.68 4.85
CA VAL A 109 35.44 1.74 4.67
C VAL A 109 34.01 1.20 4.86
N VAL A 110 33.82 -0.11 4.71
CA VAL A 110 32.51 -0.78 4.76
C VAL A 110 32.26 -1.45 6.11
N GLU A 111 33.31 -1.90 6.79
CA GLU A 111 33.29 -2.43 8.17
C GLU A 111 33.28 -1.33 9.23
#